data_AF-X1VHB9-F1
#
_entry.id   AF-X1VHB9-F1
#
_cell.length_a   1.000
_cell.length_b   1.000
_cell.length_c   1.000
_cell.angle_alpha   90.00
_cell.angle_beta   90.00
_cell.angle_gamma   90.00
#
_symmetry.space_group_name_H-M   'P 1'
#
loop_
_entity.id
_entity.type
_entity.pdbx_description
1 polymer ?
#
loop_
_entity_poly.entity_id
_entity_poly.type
_entity_poly.pdbx_seq_one_letter_code
_entity_poly.pdbx_strand_id
1 'polypeptide(L)'
;PNGVPQGGASTPRRGEYPKEGREPFQGLFKASSRPRDISAPKSVPSKEGKEISTRGNYEKLKFKSGLEIHQQLDTHKLFCNCPSILRKDEPDFEVERKLHAVAGESGEVDVAAQYQAGLEKTFIYQRHKENSCLVELDEEPPHEINKEALKIALQVALLLNCKIQPITQIMRKTVIDGSNTSGFQRTVLIARDGYVETSQGRVGIDTICLEEDSARKVNTPSGVHQGGAST
;
A
#
# COMPACT_ATOMS: atom_id res chain seq x y z
N PRO A 1 45.45 34.61 -21.93
CA PRO A 1 44.29 35.15 -21.18
C PRO A 1 43.02 34.35 -21.49
N ASN A 2 42.83 33.31 -20.68
CA ASN A 2 41.58 32.67 -20.23
C ASN A 2 40.56 32.20 -21.28
N GLY A 3 40.76 30.97 -21.75
CA GLY A 3 39.67 30.11 -22.22
C GLY A 3 38.93 29.51 -21.01
N VAL A 4 37.60 29.58 -21.03
CA VAL A 4 36.70 29.03 -20.03
C VAL A 4 36.51 27.53 -20.32
N PRO A 5 36.76 26.60 -19.38
CA PRO A 5 36.45 25.20 -19.59
C PRO A 5 34.94 24.97 -19.37
N GLN A 6 34.28 24.39 -20.38
CA GLN A 6 32.91 23.88 -20.25
C GLN A 6 32.94 22.65 -19.35
N GLY A 7 32.48 22.81 -18.10
CA GLY A 7 32.23 21.69 -17.19
C GLY A 7 31.01 20.91 -17.65
N GLY A 8 31.23 19.77 -18.30
CA GLY A 8 30.18 18.80 -18.55
C GLY A 8 29.64 18.27 -17.23
N ALA A 9 28.37 18.52 -16.94
CA ALA A 9 27.66 17.83 -15.88
C ALA A 9 27.53 16.35 -16.29
N SER A 10 28.43 15.52 -15.78
CA SER A 10 28.30 14.07 -15.89
C SER A 10 27.04 13.64 -15.13
N THR A 11 26.04 13.18 -15.87
CA THR A 11 24.93 12.41 -15.30
C THR A 11 25.51 11.21 -14.54
N PRO A 12 25.11 10.97 -13.28
CA PRO A 12 25.58 9.79 -12.56
C PRO A 12 25.09 8.54 -13.29
N ARG A 13 26.03 7.62 -13.55
CA ARG A 13 25.71 6.32 -14.16
C ARG A 13 24.83 5.52 -13.19
N ARG A 14 23.85 4.76 -13.72
CA ARG A 14 23.08 3.77 -12.95
C ARG A 14 24.05 2.90 -12.14
N GLY A 15 24.02 3.02 -10.81
CA GLY A 15 24.74 2.12 -9.90
C GLY A 15 25.46 2.77 -8.73
N GLU A 16 25.64 4.09 -8.71
CA GLU A 16 26.35 4.78 -7.61
C GLU A 16 25.35 5.48 -6.66
N TYR A 17 24.62 4.68 -5.89
CA TYR A 17 23.99 5.17 -4.66
C TYR A 17 24.58 4.38 -3.48
N PRO A 18 24.96 5.05 -2.37
CA PRO A 18 25.47 4.38 -1.19
C PRO A 18 24.45 3.35 -0.68
N LYS A 19 24.88 2.09 -0.54
CA LYS A 19 24.03 0.92 -0.24
C LYS A 19 23.70 0.72 1.24
N GLU A 20 24.15 1.60 2.13
CA GLU A 20 23.91 1.43 3.57
C GLU A 20 22.59 2.07 3.98
N GLY A 21 21.63 1.23 4.38
CA GLY A 21 20.38 1.64 5.02
C GLY A 21 19.19 1.93 4.10
N ARG A 22 19.31 1.69 2.79
CA ARG A 22 18.26 2.01 1.81
C ARG A 22 17.53 0.75 1.36
N GLU A 23 16.25 0.65 1.69
CA GLU A 23 15.35 -0.36 1.13
C GLU A 23 14.32 0.34 0.23
N PRO A 24 14.13 -0.10 -1.03
CA PRO A 24 13.21 0.51 -1.96
C PRO A 24 11.77 -0.01 -1.78
N PHE A 25 10.79 0.88 -1.77
CA PHE A 25 9.45 0.64 -1.23
C PHE A 25 8.45 1.73 -1.61
N GLN A 26 7.65 1.59 -2.67
CA GLN A 26 6.35 2.28 -2.79
C GLN A 26 5.53 1.81 -4.00
N GLY A 27 4.25 1.59 -3.74
CA GLY A 27 3.24 1.00 -4.60
C GLY A 27 2.69 -0.23 -3.88
N LEU A 28 1.48 -0.16 -3.34
CA LEU A 28 0.89 -1.26 -2.59
C LEU A 28 -0.04 -2.05 -3.51
N PHE A 29 0.38 -3.26 -3.82
CA PHE A 29 -0.48 -4.25 -4.45
C PHE A 29 -1.35 -4.87 -3.37
N LYS A 30 -2.66 -4.76 -3.52
CA LYS A 30 -3.63 -5.41 -2.64
C LYS A 30 -4.39 -6.49 -3.40
N ALA A 31 -4.21 -7.75 -3.03
CA ALA A 31 -5.06 -8.86 -3.46
C ALA A 31 -5.96 -9.31 -2.31
N SER A 32 -7.25 -9.45 -2.57
CA SER A 32 -8.20 -9.96 -1.58
C SER A 32 -8.93 -11.21 -2.06
N SER A 33 -9.20 -12.13 -1.13
CA SER A 33 -10.12 -13.25 -1.30
C SER A 33 -11.13 -13.24 -0.15
N ARG A 34 -12.42 -13.29 -0.49
CA ARG A 34 -13.51 -13.36 0.49
C ARG A 34 -13.55 -14.74 1.13
N PRO A 35 -14.00 -14.82 2.40
CA PRO A 35 -14.27 -16.09 3.04
C PRO A 35 -15.27 -16.93 2.25
N ARG A 36 -14.83 -18.10 1.78
CA ARG A 36 -15.70 -19.12 1.18
C ARG A 36 -15.66 -20.40 2.01
N ASP A 37 -16.69 -21.24 1.87
CA ASP A 37 -16.68 -22.57 2.47
C ASP A 37 -15.45 -23.33 1.95
N ILE A 38 -14.58 -23.75 2.87
CA ILE A 38 -13.53 -24.71 2.56
C ILE A 38 -14.25 -26.06 2.45
N SER A 39 -14.71 -26.43 1.25
CA SER A 39 -15.03 -27.82 0.99
C SER A 39 -13.73 -28.60 1.09
N ALA A 40 -13.57 -29.49 2.07
CA ALA A 40 -12.38 -30.33 2.09
C ALA A 40 -12.35 -31.14 0.78
N PRO A 41 -11.16 -31.46 0.27
CA PRO A 41 -11.06 -32.35 -0.88
C PRO A 41 -11.80 -33.65 -0.58
N LYS A 42 -12.48 -34.21 -1.59
CA LYS A 42 -12.97 -35.60 -1.54
C LYS A 42 -11.79 -36.47 -1.10
N SER A 43 -11.98 -37.20 -0.01
CA SER A 43 -10.95 -37.95 0.70
C SER A 43 -10.01 -38.72 -0.23
N VAL A 44 -8.71 -38.53 -0.05
CA VAL A 44 -7.68 -39.44 -0.58
C VAL A 44 -7.60 -40.62 0.39
N PRO A 45 -7.71 -41.88 -0.05
CA PRO A 45 -7.67 -43.02 0.87
C PRO A 45 -6.22 -43.23 1.32
N SER A 46 -5.91 -42.94 2.59
CA SER A 46 -4.67 -43.38 3.22
C SER A 46 -4.85 -44.79 3.77
N LYS A 47 -3.91 -45.67 3.43
CA LYS A 47 -3.76 -47.01 4.02
C LYS A 47 -3.08 -46.86 5.38
N GLU A 48 -3.54 -47.65 6.34
CA GLU A 48 -2.92 -47.93 7.65
C GLU A 48 -3.03 -46.87 8.75
N GLY A 49 -4.15 -46.93 9.49
CA GLY A 49 -4.09 -47.48 10.86
C GLY A 49 -3.18 -46.84 11.91
N LYS A 50 -3.19 -45.52 12.10
CA LYS A 50 -3.20 -44.76 13.38
C LYS A 50 -2.70 -43.34 13.14
N GLU A 51 -3.59 -42.34 13.25
CA GLU A 51 -3.18 -40.93 13.34
C GLU A 51 -3.60 -40.34 14.69
N ILE A 52 -2.60 -39.87 15.45
CA ILE A 52 -2.81 -39.05 16.65
C ILE A 52 -2.69 -37.58 16.27
N SER A 53 -3.76 -36.83 16.57
CA SER A 53 -3.79 -35.42 16.97
C SER A 53 -3.45 -34.30 15.97
N THR A 54 -4.10 -33.15 16.21
CA THR A 54 -3.89 -31.81 15.62
C THR A 54 -4.54 -31.53 14.25
N ARG A 55 -5.86 -31.36 14.23
CA ARG A 55 -6.57 -30.32 13.44
C ARG A 55 -8.06 -30.46 13.69
N GLY A 56 -8.70 -29.36 14.10
CA GLY A 56 -10.16 -29.32 14.27
C GLY A 56 -10.88 -29.70 12.98
N ASN A 57 -12.04 -30.33 13.09
CA ASN A 57 -12.86 -30.65 11.93
C ASN A 57 -13.49 -29.36 11.37
N TYR A 58 -12.78 -28.72 10.43
CA TYR A 58 -13.16 -27.44 9.83
C TYR A 58 -14.49 -27.50 9.05
N GLU A 59 -14.85 -28.67 8.52
CA GLU A 59 -16.13 -28.87 7.83
C GLU A 59 -17.31 -28.80 8.78
N LYS A 60 -17.24 -29.49 9.92
CA LYS A 60 -18.27 -29.41 10.97
C LYS A 60 -18.43 -27.99 11.51
N LEU A 61 -17.33 -27.23 11.56
CA LEU A 61 -17.32 -25.84 11.98
C LEU A 61 -17.83 -24.88 10.88
N LYS A 62 -18.02 -25.36 9.64
CA LYS A 62 -18.30 -24.51 8.47
C LYS A 62 -17.32 -23.33 8.39
N PHE A 63 -16.03 -23.64 8.58
CA PHE A 63 -14.99 -22.64 8.69
C PHE A 63 -14.82 -21.89 7.36
N LYS A 64 -14.77 -20.57 7.44
CA LYS A 64 -14.55 -19.66 6.31
C LYS A 64 -13.38 -18.76 6.64
N SER A 65 -12.45 -18.61 5.69
CA SER A 65 -11.31 -17.71 5.81
C SER A 65 -11.05 -17.01 4.49
N GLY A 66 -10.65 -15.75 4.57
CA GLY A 66 -10.22 -14.92 3.44
C GLY A 66 -8.79 -14.46 3.65
N LEU A 67 -8.11 -14.13 2.56
CA LEU A 67 -6.77 -13.57 2.57
C LEU A 67 -6.79 -12.14 2.06
N GLU A 68 -6.00 -11.28 2.68
CA GLU A 68 -5.73 -9.94 2.20
C GLU A 68 -4.21 -9.74 2.23
N ILE A 69 -3.62 -9.61 1.04
CA ILE A 69 -2.17 -9.50 0.88
C ILE A 69 -1.86 -8.11 0.38
N HIS A 70 -0.93 -7.46 1.06
CA HIS A 70 -0.39 -6.15 0.74
C HIS A 70 1.09 -6.33 0.39
N GLN A 71 1.49 -5.91 -0.81
CA GLN A 71 2.88 -6.06 -1.29
C GLN A 71 3.39 -4.74 -1.84
N GLN A 72 4.52 -4.27 -1.34
CA GLN A 72 5.18 -3.07 -1.87
C GLN A 72 5.91 -3.37 -3.20
N LEU A 73 5.87 -2.41 -4.12
CA LEU A 73 6.56 -2.44 -5.41
C LEU A 73 7.87 -1.64 -5.34
N ASP A 74 8.93 -2.19 -5.90
CA ASP A 74 10.24 -1.52 -6.06
C ASP A 74 10.20 -0.62 -7.30
N THR A 75 9.52 0.52 -7.15
CA THR A 75 9.39 1.56 -8.19
C THR A 75 9.46 2.94 -7.54
N HIS A 76 9.34 4.04 -8.28
CA HIS A 76 9.06 5.36 -7.66
C HIS A 76 7.68 5.38 -6.99
N LYS A 77 7.41 6.39 -6.16
CA LYS A 77 6.10 6.59 -5.54
C LYS A 77 4.96 6.62 -6.57
N LEU A 78 3.75 6.26 -6.13
CA LEU A 78 2.66 5.96 -7.07
C LEU A 78 2.15 7.19 -7.85
N PHE A 79 2.15 8.36 -7.21
CA PHE A 79 1.61 9.61 -7.78
C PHE A 79 2.60 10.79 -7.74
N CYS A 80 3.90 10.50 -7.59
CA CYS A 80 4.97 11.49 -7.73
C CYS A 80 6.28 10.81 -8.14
N ASN A 81 7.29 11.59 -8.53
CA ASN A 81 8.58 11.06 -8.98
C ASN A 81 9.59 10.81 -7.84
N CYS A 82 9.15 10.83 -6.58
CA CYS A 82 10.06 10.59 -5.46
C CYS A 82 10.59 9.16 -5.49
N PRO A 83 11.87 8.95 -5.15
CA PRO A 83 12.38 7.61 -4.92
C PRO A 83 11.68 7.02 -3.70
N SER A 84 11.50 5.71 -3.74
CA SER A 84 10.74 4.96 -2.77
C SER A 84 11.62 4.47 -1.61
N ILE A 85 12.53 5.31 -1.13
CA ILE A 85 13.55 4.89 -0.18
C ILE A 85 13.12 5.27 1.22
N LEU A 86 13.09 4.31 2.15
CA LEU A 86 12.86 4.62 3.56
C LEU A 86 14.10 5.26 4.20
N ARG A 87 13.84 6.28 5.02
CA ARG A 87 14.84 7.01 5.81
C ARG A 87 14.49 6.92 7.29
N LYS A 88 15.52 6.94 8.15
CA LYS A 88 15.40 6.83 9.62
C LYS A 88 16.26 7.85 10.37
N ASP A 89 17.05 8.60 9.64
CA ASP A 89 17.82 9.73 10.12
C ASP A 89 16.92 10.93 10.41
N GLU A 90 17.50 12.03 10.86
CA GLU A 90 16.76 13.23 11.21
C GLU A 90 16.04 13.83 10.00
N PRO A 91 14.78 14.29 10.16
CA PRO A 91 14.05 14.93 9.08
C PRO A 91 14.66 16.29 8.72
N ASP A 92 14.58 16.66 7.45
CA ASP A 92 14.89 18.02 6.99
C ASP A 92 13.85 19.03 7.50
N PHE A 93 12.59 18.59 7.59
CA PHE A 93 11.46 19.43 7.95
C PHE A 93 10.40 18.63 8.71
N GLU A 94 9.68 19.32 9.58
CA GLU A 94 8.47 18.82 10.21
C GLU A 94 7.28 19.73 9.86
N VAL A 95 6.12 19.11 9.64
CA VAL A 95 4.88 19.82 9.29
C VAL A 95 3.76 19.37 10.21
N GLU A 96 3.15 20.32 10.91
CA GLU A 96 2.00 20.06 11.78
C GLU A 96 0.67 20.18 11.00
N ARG A 97 -0.27 19.26 11.25
CA ARG A 97 -1.60 19.22 10.62
C ARG A 97 -2.66 18.68 11.59
N LYS A 98 -3.90 19.08 11.35
CA LYS A 98 -5.11 18.46 11.92
C LYS A 98 -6.00 17.99 10.79
N LEU A 99 -6.51 16.76 10.88
CA LEU A 99 -7.43 16.21 9.89
C LEU A 99 -8.87 16.39 10.37
N HIS A 100 -9.76 16.73 9.43
CA HIS A 100 -11.19 16.88 9.68
C HIS A 100 -11.97 15.81 8.91
N ALA A 101 -13.03 15.28 9.52
CA ALA A 101 -13.91 14.36 8.82
C ALA A 101 -14.77 15.13 7.82
N VAL A 102 -14.86 14.61 6.60
CA VAL A 102 -15.65 15.18 5.50
C VAL A 102 -16.64 14.13 5.01
N ALA A 103 -17.80 14.57 4.54
CA ALA A 103 -18.80 13.70 3.94
C ALA A 103 -18.23 12.98 2.71
N GLY A 104 -18.54 11.68 2.58
CA GLY A 104 -18.19 10.89 1.41
C GLY A 104 -19.10 11.18 0.22
N GLU A 105 -18.99 10.34 -0.82
CA GLU A 105 -19.83 10.43 -2.03
C GLU A 105 -21.34 10.36 -1.72
N SER A 106 -21.73 9.62 -0.68
CA SER A 106 -23.13 9.51 -0.23
C SER A 106 -23.66 10.77 0.45
N GLY A 107 -22.82 11.77 0.72
CA GLY A 107 -23.17 12.95 1.52
C GLY A 107 -23.16 12.71 3.03
N GLU A 108 -22.92 11.47 3.46
CA GLU A 108 -22.80 11.11 4.88
C GLU A 108 -21.32 11.00 5.28
N VAL A 109 -21.03 11.34 6.54
CA VAL A 109 -19.70 11.14 7.12
C VAL A 109 -19.67 9.77 7.77
N ASP A 110 -18.64 8.98 7.47
CA ASP A 110 -18.43 7.69 8.09
C ASP A 110 -18.31 7.80 9.63
N VAL A 111 -18.92 6.86 10.35
CA VAL A 111 -18.98 6.90 11.83
C VAL A 111 -17.59 6.79 12.46
N ALA A 112 -16.70 5.97 11.90
CA ALA A 112 -15.33 5.87 12.38
C ALA A 112 -14.54 7.15 12.05
N ALA A 113 -14.84 7.78 10.91
CA ALA A 113 -14.29 9.08 10.57
C ALA A 113 -14.78 10.19 11.54
N GLN A 114 -16.06 10.24 11.87
CA GLN A 114 -16.55 11.19 12.88
C GLN A 114 -15.88 10.99 14.24
N TYR A 115 -15.73 9.73 14.67
CA TYR A 115 -15.11 9.40 15.94
C TYR A 115 -13.64 9.83 16.00
N GLN A 116 -12.82 9.49 15.00
CA GLN A 116 -11.40 9.87 15.02
C GLN A 116 -11.19 11.38 14.90
N ALA A 117 -12.03 12.09 14.12
CA ALA A 117 -11.97 13.55 14.07
C ALA A 117 -12.32 14.20 15.42
N GLY A 118 -13.27 13.61 16.16
CA GLY A 118 -13.64 14.05 17.52
C GLY A 118 -12.52 13.90 18.57
N LEU A 119 -11.44 13.17 18.26
CA LEU A 119 -10.26 13.09 19.13
C LEU A 119 -9.33 14.30 18.99
N GLU A 120 -9.58 15.20 18.03
CA GLU A 120 -8.84 16.46 17.79
C GLU A 120 -7.32 16.30 17.77
N LYS A 121 -6.85 15.18 17.23
CA LYS A 121 -5.42 14.86 17.17
C LYS A 121 -4.66 15.83 16.27
N THR A 122 -3.54 16.30 16.77
CA THR A 122 -2.52 16.99 15.98
C THR A 122 -1.49 15.97 15.49
N PHE A 123 -1.23 15.97 14.19
CA PHE A 123 -0.26 15.13 13.51
C PHE A 123 0.97 15.94 13.10
N ILE A 124 2.16 15.46 13.45
CA ILE A 124 3.44 15.99 12.95
C ILE A 124 3.96 15.03 11.90
N TYR A 125 4.18 15.51 10.69
CA TYR A 125 4.72 14.76 9.56
C TYR A 125 6.20 15.11 9.36
N GLN A 126 7.05 14.09 9.33
CA GLN A 126 8.49 14.21 9.08
C GLN A 126 8.79 14.08 7.59
N ARG A 127 9.63 14.98 7.05
CA ARG A 127 9.98 15.02 5.62
C ARG A 127 11.49 15.02 5.42
N HIS A 128 11.94 14.25 4.43
CA HIS A 128 13.29 14.35 3.88
C HIS A 128 13.25 14.87 2.43
N LYS A 129 14.15 15.78 2.07
CA LYS A 129 14.19 16.38 0.72
C LYS A 129 14.47 15.36 -0.38
N GLU A 130 15.17 14.29 -0.05
CA GLU A 130 15.63 13.29 -1.02
C GLU A 130 14.52 12.33 -1.48
N ASN A 131 13.51 12.04 -0.63
CA ASN A 131 12.46 11.05 -0.92
C ASN A 131 11.03 11.63 -0.82
N SER A 132 10.87 12.93 -0.57
CA SER A 132 9.55 13.53 -0.37
C SER A 132 9.41 14.93 -0.99
N CYS A 133 8.31 15.10 -1.73
CA CYS A 133 7.96 16.31 -2.45
C CYS A 133 6.68 16.95 -1.89
N LEU A 134 6.16 17.96 -2.58
CA LEU A 134 4.95 18.67 -2.17
C LEU A 134 3.68 17.80 -2.31
N VAL A 135 3.67 16.83 -3.23
CA VAL A 135 2.56 15.86 -3.37
C VAL A 135 2.37 15.05 -2.08
N GLU A 136 3.48 14.63 -1.45
CA GLU A 136 3.46 13.88 -0.18
C GLU A 136 2.93 14.72 0.98
N LEU A 137 3.06 16.04 0.90
CA LEU A 137 2.58 16.98 1.92
C LEU A 137 1.17 17.53 1.63
N ASP A 138 0.53 17.09 0.55
CA ASP A 138 -0.74 17.64 0.06
C ASP A 138 -0.65 19.14 -0.32
N GLU A 139 0.53 19.60 -0.75
CA GLU A 139 0.82 20.98 -1.16
C GLU A 139 0.97 21.13 -2.69
N GLU A 140 0.80 20.03 -3.43
CA GLU A 140 0.83 19.99 -4.90
C GLU A 140 -0.13 18.91 -5.40
N PRO A 141 -0.85 19.14 -6.52
CA PRO A 141 -1.66 18.10 -7.14
C PRO A 141 -0.84 16.84 -7.46
N PRO A 142 -1.42 15.63 -7.30
CA PRO A 142 -0.75 14.39 -7.67
C PRO A 142 -0.43 14.37 -9.17
N HIS A 143 0.68 13.72 -9.52
CA HIS A 143 1.10 13.51 -10.90
C HIS A 143 0.32 12.34 -11.53
N GLU A 144 0.61 12.04 -12.79
CA GLU A 144 0.11 10.81 -13.41
C GLU A 144 0.55 9.57 -12.63
N ILE A 145 -0.27 8.52 -12.68
CA ILE A 145 0.05 7.24 -12.05
C ILE A 145 1.37 6.69 -12.58
N ASN A 146 2.20 6.18 -11.68
CA ASN A 146 3.46 5.54 -12.04
C ASN A 146 3.20 4.35 -12.99
N LYS A 147 3.64 4.50 -14.25
CA LYS A 147 3.44 3.52 -15.34
C LYS A 147 4.14 2.20 -15.06
N GLU A 148 5.26 2.21 -14.34
CA GLU A 148 5.98 1.00 -13.94
C GLU A 148 5.19 0.22 -12.90
N ALA A 149 4.70 0.89 -11.85
CA ALA A 149 3.85 0.28 -10.83
C ALA A 149 2.57 -0.30 -11.45
N LEU A 150 1.93 0.44 -12.35
CA LEU A 150 0.74 -0.03 -13.07
C LEU A 150 1.04 -1.28 -13.91
N LYS A 151 2.17 -1.31 -14.63
CA LYS A 151 2.57 -2.47 -15.43
C LYS A 151 2.79 -3.71 -14.56
N ILE A 152 3.44 -3.56 -13.41
CA ILE A 152 3.64 -4.66 -12.45
C ILE A 152 2.29 -5.15 -11.93
N ALA A 153 1.38 -4.25 -11.53
CA ALA A 153 0.05 -4.63 -11.06
C ALA A 153 -0.76 -5.41 -12.12
N LEU A 154 -0.70 -4.99 -13.38
CA LEU A 154 -1.32 -5.72 -14.50
C LEU A 154 -0.68 -7.10 -14.71
N GLN A 155 0.65 -7.19 -14.63
CA GLN A 155 1.37 -8.46 -14.76
C GLN A 155 0.96 -9.44 -13.65
N VAL A 156 0.92 -8.98 -12.39
CA VAL A 156 0.48 -9.82 -11.26
C VAL A 156 -0.97 -10.25 -11.45
N ALA A 157 -1.85 -9.35 -11.92
CA ALA A 157 -3.24 -9.69 -12.19
C ALA A 157 -3.41 -10.79 -13.25
N LEU A 158 -2.61 -10.75 -14.32
CA LEU A 158 -2.60 -11.80 -15.34
C LEU A 158 -2.08 -13.14 -14.78
N LEU A 159 -1.01 -13.10 -13.97
CA LEU A 159 -0.46 -14.31 -13.32
C LEU A 159 -1.44 -14.96 -12.34
N LEU A 160 -2.33 -14.17 -11.75
CA LEU A 160 -3.40 -14.62 -10.85
C LEU A 160 -4.72 -14.93 -11.59
N ASN A 161 -4.68 -15.05 -12.92
CA ASN A 161 -5.82 -15.37 -13.78
C ASN A 161 -7.00 -14.37 -13.64
N CYS A 162 -6.74 -13.13 -13.23
CA CYS A 162 -7.77 -12.12 -13.05
C CYS A 162 -8.22 -11.52 -14.40
N LYS A 163 -9.44 -11.01 -14.42
CA LYS A 163 -9.98 -10.17 -15.49
C LYS A 163 -9.61 -8.71 -15.23
N ILE A 164 -8.79 -8.16 -16.12
CA ILE A 164 -8.35 -6.77 -16.07
C ILE A 164 -9.54 -5.83 -16.33
N GLN A 165 -9.63 -4.74 -15.57
CA GLN A 165 -10.59 -3.68 -15.84
C GLN A 165 -10.17 -2.90 -17.10
N PRO A 166 -11.04 -2.73 -18.11
CA PRO A 166 -10.68 -2.03 -19.34
C PRO A 166 -10.44 -0.53 -19.11
N ILE A 167 -11.11 0.04 -18.11
CA ILE A 167 -10.97 1.44 -17.68
C ILE A 167 -10.92 1.43 -16.15
N THR A 168 -9.94 2.15 -15.58
CA THR A 168 -9.77 2.27 -14.14
C THR A 168 -9.90 3.72 -13.71
N GLN A 169 -10.42 3.96 -12.51
CA GLN A 169 -10.53 5.29 -11.92
C GLN A 169 -9.80 5.32 -10.58
N ILE A 170 -9.12 6.43 -10.31
CA ILE A 170 -8.48 6.67 -9.02
C ILE A 170 -9.56 7.09 -8.03
N MET A 171 -9.67 6.34 -6.95
CA MET A 171 -10.61 6.58 -5.86
C MET A 171 -9.86 7.14 -4.65
N ARG A 172 -10.58 7.87 -3.80
CA ARG A 172 -10.08 8.40 -2.53
C ARG A 172 -10.78 7.68 -1.39
N LYS A 173 -10.07 6.77 -0.72
CA LYS A 173 -10.57 6.11 0.47
C LYS A 173 -10.25 7.00 1.68
N THR A 174 -11.28 7.50 2.36
CA THR A 174 -11.09 8.36 3.55
C THR A 174 -10.29 7.64 4.64
N VAL A 175 -9.21 8.26 5.10
CA VAL A 175 -8.29 7.76 6.12
C VAL A 175 -7.85 8.93 6.99
N ILE A 176 -8.37 9.01 8.22
CA ILE A 176 -8.14 10.16 9.11
C ILE A 176 -7.37 9.81 10.38
N ASP A 177 -6.63 8.72 10.36
CA ASP A 177 -5.76 8.29 11.46
C ASP A 177 -4.38 8.98 11.45
N GLY A 178 -4.16 9.90 10.50
CA GLY A 178 -2.89 10.61 10.29
C GLY A 178 -1.86 9.85 9.45
N SER A 179 -2.22 8.70 8.89
CA SER A 179 -1.30 7.93 8.05
C SER A 179 -1.21 8.46 6.61
N ASN A 180 -2.14 9.30 6.19
CA ASN A 180 -2.12 10.01 4.90
C ASN A 180 -2.31 11.51 5.15
N THR A 181 -1.38 12.32 4.65
CA THR A 181 -1.37 13.78 4.81
C THR A 181 -2.62 14.45 4.27
N SER A 182 -3.16 13.93 3.17
CA SER A 182 -4.39 14.42 2.52
C SER A 182 -5.70 13.94 3.16
N GLY A 183 -5.64 13.09 4.21
CA GLY A 183 -6.83 12.51 4.84
C GLY A 183 -7.53 11.43 4.01
N PHE A 184 -6.91 10.96 2.92
CA PHE A 184 -7.38 9.83 2.13
C PHE A 184 -6.22 9.09 1.49
N GLN A 185 -6.42 7.80 1.21
CA GLN A 185 -5.52 6.96 0.44
C GLN A 185 -6.02 6.90 -1.02
N ARG A 186 -5.15 7.19 -1.99
CA ARG A 186 -5.49 6.99 -3.41
C ARG A 186 -5.37 5.49 -3.74
N THR A 187 -6.43 4.92 -4.30
CA THR A 187 -6.53 3.50 -4.64
C THR A 187 -7.17 3.32 -6.01
N VAL A 188 -6.72 2.31 -6.77
CA VAL A 188 -7.18 2.01 -8.12
C VAL A 188 -7.51 0.53 -8.22
N LEU A 189 -8.73 0.19 -8.64
CA LEU A 189 -9.09 -1.18 -8.95
C LEU A 189 -8.51 -1.60 -10.31
N ILE A 190 -7.63 -2.60 -10.33
CA ILE A 190 -6.94 -3.07 -11.53
C ILE A 190 -7.63 -4.28 -12.15
N ALA A 191 -8.04 -5.25 -11.33
CA ALA A 191 -8.60 -6.50 -11.84
C ALA A 191 -9.54 -7.18 -10.83
N ARG A 192 -10.35 -8.12 -11.31
CA ARG A 192 -11.30 -8.93 -10.51
C ARG A 192 -11.37 -10.38 -10.99
N ASP A 193 -12.05 -11.21 -10.23
CA ASP A 193 -12.45 -12.58 -10.63
C ASP A 193 -11.30 -13.50 -11.06
N GLY A 194 -10.17 -13.44 -10.34
CA GLY A 194 -9.05 -14.36 -10.54
C GLY A 194 -9.13 -15.60 -9.67
N TYR A 195 -8.07 -16.41 -9.73
CA TYR A 195 -7.93 -17.60 -8.90
C TYR A 195 -6.51 -18.15 -8.88
N VAL A 196 -6.23 -18.92 -7.83
CA VAL A 196 -5.04 -19.76 -7.68
C VAL A 196 -5.47 -21.20 -7.45
N GLU A 197 -4.75 -22.14 -8.07
CA GLU A 197 -4.98 -23.57 -7.87
C GLU A 197 -4.15 -24.09 -6.70
N THR A 198 -4.79 -24.85 -5.82
CA THR A 198 -4.13 -25.47 -4.66
C THR A 198 -4.48 -26.95 -4.61
N SER A 199 -3.75 -27.72 -3.80
CA SER A 199 -4.05 -29.15 -3.57
C SER A 199 -5.44 -29.38 -2.94
N GLN A 200 -6.05 -28.35 -2.35
CA GLN A 200 -7.38 -28.42 -1.72
C GLN A 200 -8.48 -27.82 -2.62
N GLY A 201 -8.15 -27.44 -3.85
CA GLY A 201 -9.07 -26.84 -4.81
C GLY A 201 -8.74 -25.39 -5.14
N ARG A 202 -9.62 -24.77 -5.91
CA ARG A 202 -9.44 -23.41 -6.43
C ARG A 202 -9.77 -22.37 -5.35
N VAL A 203 -8.84 -21.48 -5.08
CA VAL A 203 -9.04 -20.30 -4.22
C VAL A 203 -9.24 -19.09 -5.12
N GLY A 204 -10.39 -18.43 -5.01
CA GLY A 204 -10.70 -17.26 -5.83
C GLY A 204 -9.99 -15.99 -5.32
N ILE A 205 -9.55 -15.14 -6.24
CA ILE A 205 -9.06 -13.79 -5.99
C ILE A 205 -10.16 -12.82 -6.41
N ASP A 206 -10.75 -12.11 -5.47
CA ASP A 206 -11.90 -11.24 -5.75
C ASP A 206 -11.47 -9.93 -6.42
N THR A 207 -10.44 -9.29 -5.89
CA THR A 207 -9.98 -8.00 -6.39
C THR A 207 -8.47 -7.88 -6.34
N ILE A 208 -7.93 -7.13 -7.29
CA ILE A 208 -6.58 -6.59 -7.26
C ILE A 208 -6.67 -5.07 -7.35
N CYS A 209 -6.06 -4.39 -6.38
CA CYS A 209 -5.94 -2.94 -6.35
C CYS A 209 -4.47 -2.51 -6.34
N LEU A 210 -4.22 -1.31 -6.88
CA LEU A 210 -2.96 -0.59 -6.77
C LEU A 210 -3.22 0.69 -5.96
N GLU A 211 -2.57 0.83 -4.82
CA GLU A 211 -2.80 1.93 -3.88
C GLU A 211 -1.50 2.53 -3.34
N GLU A 212 -1.60 3.76 -2.84
CA GLU A 212 -0.51 4.40 -2.09
C GLU A 212 -0.29 3.67 -0.77
N ASP A 213 0.96 3.59 -0.32
CA ASP A 213 1.24 3.12 1.05
C ASP A 213 1.10 4.27 2.05
N SER A 214 0.81 3.91 3.29
CA SER A 214 0.67 4.84 4.40
C SER A 214 2.03 5.33 4.91
N ALA A 215 2.05 6.55 5.43
CA ALA A 215 3.19 7.11 6.14
C ALA A 215 3.55 6.27 7.39
N ARG A 216 4.84 6.16 7.71
CA ARG A 216 5.32 5.30 8.80
C ARG A 216 5.21 6.00 10.15
N LYS A 217 4.56 5.39 11.13
CA LYS A 217 4.57 5.92 12.51
C LYS A 217 6.01 5.92 13.05
N VAL A 218 6.47 7.06 13.54
CA VAL A 218 7.72 7.18 14.29
C VAL A 218 7.40 7.36 15.78
N ASN A 219 8.27 6.82 16.65
CA ASN A 219 8.05 6.86 18.09
C ASN A 219 8.29 8.27 18.63
N THR A 220 7.36 8.77 19.45
CA THR A 220 7.51 10.03 20.17
C THR A 220 7.21 9.89 21.67
N PRO A 221 7.77 10.80 22.50
CA PRO A 221 7.38 10.92 23.90
C PRO A 221 5.88 11.26 24.04
N SER A 222 5.29 10.76 25.12
CA SER A 222 3.84 10.75 25.39
C SER A 222 3.17 12.13 25.26
N GLY A 223 2.14 12.23 24.41
CA GLY A 223 1.25 13.39 24.32
C GLY A 223 1.03 13.96 22.91
N VAL A 224 1.85 13.55 21.92
CA VAL A 224 1.74 14.02 20.53
C VAL A 224 1.56 12.82 19.59
N HIS A 225 0.44 12.77 18.87
CA HIS A 225 0.11 11.69 17.93
C HIS A 225 0.71 12.00 16.57
N GLN A 226 1.91 11.54 16.25
CA GLN A 226 2.49 11.80 14.93
C GLN A 226 1.69 11.16 13.80
N GLY A 227 1.51 11.94 12.72
CA GLY A 227 1.22 11.40 11.40
C GLY A 227 2.52 10.85 10.85
N GLY A 228 2.48 9.79 10.07
CA GLY A 228 3.71 9.06 9.76
C GLY A 228 4.79 9.90 9.06
N ALA A 229 6.05 9.51 9.18
CA ALA A 229 7.12 9.99 8.32
C ALA A 229 6.75 9.77 6.84
N SER A 230 6.97 10.79 6.02
CA SER A 230 6.77 10.71 4.58
C SER A 230 7.51 9.49 4.05
N THR A 231 6.78 8.71 3.26
CA THR A 231 7.20 7.41 2.73
C THR A 231 8.49 7.43 1.93
#